data_AF-A0A0S8CHQ6-F1
#
_entry.id   AF-A0A0S8CHQ6-F1
#
_cell.length_a   1.000
_cell.length_b   1.000
_cell.length_c   1.000
_cell.angle_alpha   90.00
_cell.angle_beta   90.00
_cell.angle_gamma   90.00
#
_symmetry.space_group_name_H-M   'P 1'
#
loop_
_entity.id
_entity.type
_entity.pdbx_description
1 polymer ?
#
loop_
_entity_poly.entity_id
_entity_poly.type
_entity_poly.pdbx_seq_one_letter_code
_entity_poly.pdbx_strand_id
1 'polypeptide(L)'
;MWQRMLSVIVKEFIQLSRDRRSMAMVFALPIIQMCILGYVVRTDVENVSIVVWDACNTVESRELIQSFDQTEFFNVNYYAFDYDEITSCIESGDAKGALVIPPEYSRNINRGEPAPVQFLTDGSEPGAGIQSLANANLIVSNKGAELMSKGQLSETELPISLQPRIWYNPAMQSSVFYLPGFVGILLQNITIILTSIAIVRERERGTMEQLNISPLRRGELIVSKLIPYVIIGYTQLLLVVATAIVVFGMPMRGNFLLL
;
A
#
# COMPACT_ATOMS: atom_id res chain seq x y z
N MET A 1 -17.12 -19.58 41.96
CA MET A 1 -17.13 -18.57 40.89
C MET A 1 -16.45 -19.09 39.62
N TRP A 2 -15.15 -19.39 39.65
CA TRP A 2 -14.35 -19.74 38.46
C TRP A 2 -14.87 -20.94 37.66
N GLN A 3 -15.29 -22.01 38.34
CA GLN A 3 -15.87 -23.20 37.68
C GLN A 3 -17.16 -22.88 36.89
N ARG A 4 -18.01 -21.97 37.41
CA ARG A 4 -19.26 -21.59 36.72
C ARG A 4 -18.98 -20.77 35.47
N MET A 5 -18.04 -19.82 35.53
CA MET A 5 -17.60 -19.05 34.36
C MET A 5 -16.97 -19.95 33.30
N LEU A 6 -16.09 -20.89 33.71
CA LEU A 6 -15.48 -21.86 32.79
C LEU A 6 -16.53 -22.71 32.07
N SER A 7 -17.56 -23.18 32.78
CA SER A 7 -18.65 -23.94 32.13
C SER A 7 -19.38 -23.13 31.06
N VAL A 8 -19.60 -21.84 31.29
CA VAL A 8 -20.23 -20.95 30.30
C VAL A 8 -19.30 -20.71 29.11
N ILE A 9 -18.01 -20.48 29.36
CA ILE A 9 -16.98 -20.32 28.30
C ILE A 9 -16.93 -21.56 27.41
N VAL A 10 -16.85 -22.75 28.01
CA VAL A 10 -16.80 -24.03 27.28
C VAL A 10 -18.08 -24.25 26.48
N LYS A 11 -19.25 -23.96 27.07
CA LYS A 11 -20.54 -24.04 26.36
C LYS A 11 -20.55 -23.13 25.13
N GLU A 12 -20.15 -21.87 25.28
CA GLU A 12 -20.12 -20.90 24.17
C GLU A 12 -19.13 -21.32 23.09
N PHE A 13 -17.94 -21.78 23.46
CA PHE A 13 -16.95 -22.27 22.50
C PHE A 13 -17.48 -23.47 21.69
N ILE A 14 -18.16 -24.42 22.35
CA ILE A 14 -18.80 -25.56 21.67
C ILE A 14 -19.94 -25.08 20.75
N GLN A 15 -20.73 -24.10 21.16
CA GLN A 15 -21.79 -23.56 20.30
C GLN A 15 -21.24 -22.81 19.08
N LEU A 16 -20.19 -22.01 19.27
CA LEU A 16 -19.52 -21.28 18.19
C LEU A 16 -18.89 -22.24 17.17
N SER A 17 -18.11 -23.21 17.65
CA SER A 17 -17.46 -24.22 16.80
C SER A 17 -18.44 -25.12 16.05
N ARG A 18 -19.63 -25.39 16.61
CA ARG A 18 -20.69 -26.14 15.91
C ARG A 18 -21.44 -25.32 14.86
N ASP A 19 -21.41 -23.99 14.94
CA ASP A 19 -21.93 -23.14 13.88
C ASP A 19 -20.93 -23.04 12.73
N ARG A 20 -20.98 -24.06 11.86
CA ARG A 20 -20.11 -24.18 10.68
C ARG A 20 -20.21 -22.99 9.74
N ARG A 21 -21.38 -22.34 9.62
CA ARG A 21 -21.56 -21.19 8.73
C ARG A 21 -20.83 -19.97 9.28
N SER A 22 -21.01 -19.70 10.56
CA SER A 22 -20.34 -18.59 11.24
C SER A 22 -18.83 -18.79 11.27
N MET A 23 -18.37 -20.01 11.59
CA MET A 23 -16.94 -20.35 11.54
C MET A 23 -16.37 -20.22 10.13
N ALA A 24 -17.05 -20.76 9.12
CA ALA A 24 -16.61 -20.63 7.73
C ALA A 24 -16.50 -19.15 7.31
N MET A 25 -17.48 -18.31 7.66
CA MET A 25 -17.40 -16.88 7.37
C MET A 25 -16.23 -16.21 8.09
N VAL A 26 -16.00 -16.51 9.37
CA VAL A 26 -14.92 -15.88 10.15
C VAL A 26 -13.54 -16.23 9.62
N PHE A 27 -13.32 -17.47 9.14
CA PHE A 27 -12.00 -17.89 8.65
C PHE A 27 -11.84 -17.71 7.14
N ALA A 28 -12.82 -18.10 6.33
CA ALA A 28 -12.68 -18.10 4.87
C ALA A 28 -12.82 -16.70 4.26
N LEU A 29 -13.77 -15.89 4.75
CA LEU A 29 -14.04 -14.57 4.17
C LEU A 29 -12.82 -13.64 4.25
N PRO A 30 -12.06 -13.57 5.37
CA PRO A 30 -10.88 -12.73 5.44
C PRO A 30 -9.74 -13.21 4.56
N ILE A 31 -9.55 -14.53 4.41
CA ILE A 31 -8.53 -15.09 3.50
C ILE A 31 -8.87 -14.73 2.06
N ILE A 32 -10.14 -14.92 1.67
CA ILE A 32 -10.61 -14.55 0.32
C ILE A 32 -10.47 -13.04 0.10
N GLN A 33 -10.88 -12.21 1.06
CA GLN A 33 -10.71 -10.76 0.99
C GLN A 33 -9.24 -10.37 0.88
N MET A 34 -8.34 -11.01 1.63
CA MET A 34 -6.91 -10.77 1.54
C MET A 34 -6.35 -11.13 0.16
N CYS A 35 -6.76 -12.26 -0.41
CA CYS A 35 -6.37 -12.65 -1.76
C CYS A 35 -6.87 -11.67 -2.83
N ILE A 36 -8.14 -11.25 -2.71
CA ILE A 36 -8.73 -10.28 -3.64
C ILE A 36 -8.02 -8.94 -3.50
N LEU A 37 -7.93 -8.39 -2.29
CA LEU A 37 -7.28 -7.10 -2.04
C LEU A 37 -5.80 -7.14 -2.43
N GLY A 38 -5.08 -8.22 -2.13
CA GLY A 38 -3.69 -8.40 -2.53
C GLY A 38 -3.46 -8.47 -4.04
N TYR A 39 -4.46 -8.91 -4.82
CA TYR A 39 -4.38 -8.99 -6.28
C TYR A 39 -4.95 -7.76 -7.01
N VAL A 40 -5.94 -7.09 -6.42
CA VAL A 40 -6.70 -6.02 -7.07
C VAL A 40 -6.01 -4.66 -6.97
N VAL A 41 -4.93 -4.50 -6.21
CA VAL A 41 -4.24 -3.20 -6.13
C VAL A 41 -3.55 -2.85 -7.45
N ARG A 42 -4.28 -2.12 -8.30
CA ARG A 42 -3.76 -1.25 -9.34
C ARG A 42 -4.14 0.16 -8.92
N THR A 43 -3.14 0.97 -8.58
CA THR A 43 -3.35 2.40 -8.37
C THR A 43 -3.06 3.10 -9.67
N ASP A 44 -4.08 3.69 -10.28
CA ASP A 44 -3.88 4.73 -11.27
C ASP A 44 -3.61 6.05 -10.52
N VAL A 45 -2.52 6.70 -10.86
CA VAL A 45 -1.97 7.88 -10.17
C VAL A 45 -1.88 9.02 -11.18
N GLU A 46 -2.62 10.07 -10.87
CA GLU A 46 -2.69 11.33 -11.61
C GLU A 46 -2.15 12.46 -10.69
N ASN A 47 -1.66 13.54 -11.29
CA ASN A 47 -1.15 14.72 -10.57
C ASN A 47 -0.04 14.43 -9.52
N VAL A 48 0.96 13.63 -9.90
CA VAL A 48 2.15 13.40 -9.08
C VAL A 48 2.96 14.69 -9.01
N SER A 49 3.07 15.28 -7.81
CA SER A 49 3.93 16.44 -7.63
C SER A 49 5.40 16.04 -7.76
N ILE A 50 6.12 16.73 -8.64
CA ILE A 50 7.55 16.50 -8.88
C ILE A 50 8.36 17.76 -8.62
N VAL A 51 9.58 17.57 -8.11
CA VAL A 51 10.61 18.61 -7.98
C VAL A 51 11.62 18.46 -9.12
N VAL A 52 12.04 19.57 -9.70
CA VAL A 52 12.98 19.57 -10.82
C VAL A 52 14.28 20.24 -10.40
N TRP A 53 15.41 19.57 -10.65
CA TRP A 53 16.72 20.20 -10.64
C TRP A 53 17.26 20.29 -12.06
N ASP A 54 17.25 21.51 -12.60
CA ASP A 54 17.80 21.82 -13.92
C ASP A 54 19.21 22.40 -13.79
N ALA A 55 20.22 21.51 -13.85
CA ALA A 55 21.62 21.93 -13.86
C ALA A 55 22.09 22.40 -15.25
N CYS A 56 21.31 22.17 -16.31
CA CYS A 56 21.63 22.57 -17.68
C CYS A 56 21.22 24.01 -17.95
N ASN A 57 20.03 24.41 -17.47
CA ASN A 57 19.46 25.76 -17.57
C ASN A 57 19.46 26.33 -19.00
N THR A 58 19.03 25.52 -19.96
CA THR A 58 18.93 25.89 -21.38
C THR A 58 17.48 25.87 -21.88
N VAL A 59 17.27 26.18 -23.17
CA VAL A 59 15.94 26.09 -23.79
C VAL A 59 15.51 24.62 -23.90
N GLU A 60 16.44 23.73 -24.27
CA GLU A 60 16.15 22.30 -24.43
C GLU A 60 15.77 21.63 -23.10
N SER A 61 16.40 22.02 -21.98
CA SER A 61 16.02 21.51 -20.65
C SER A 61 14.61 21.98 -20.25
N ARG A 62 14.28 23.26 -20.51
CA ARG A 62 12.94 23.82 -20.25
C ARG A 62 11.85 23.16 -21.08
N GLU A 63 12.12 22.82 -22.34
CA GLU A 63 11.17 22.08 -23.18
C GLU A 63 10.90 20.67 -22.64
N LEU A 64 11.92 19.99 -22.11
CA LEU A 64 11.72 18.69 -21.46
C LEU A 64 10.86 18.85 -20.20
N ILE A 65 11.16 19.83 -19.34
CA ILE A 65 10.36 20.12 -18.14
C ILE A 65 8.91 20.41 -18.50
N GLN A 66 8.68 21.21 -19.53
CA GLN A 66 7.34 21.52 -20.02
C GLN A 66 6.61 20.27 -20.54
N SER A 67 7.34 19.30 -21.12
CA SER A 67 6.75 18.02 -21.54
C SER A 67 6.25 17.18 -20.37
N PHE A 68 6.83 17.35 -19.17
CA PHE A 68 6.30 16.75 -17.94
C PHE A 68 5.08 17.52 -17.41
N ASP A 69 5.18 18.85 -17.36
CA ASP A 69 4.13 19.74 -16.81
C ASP A 69 2.85 19.79 -17.67
N GLN A 70 2.95 19.52 -18.98
CA GLN A 70 1.80 19.47 -19.90
C GLN A 70 0.95 18.19 -19.76
N THR A 71 1.40 17.20 -18.98
CA THR A 71 0.65 15.96 -18.77
C THR A 71 -0.23 16.03 -17.54
N GLU A 72 -1.36 15.31 -17.54
CA GLU A 72 -2.22 15.18 -16.34
C GLU A 72 -1.57 14.29 -15.24
N PHE A 73 -0.43 13.68 -15.54
CA PHE A 73 0.28 12.77 -14.65
C PHE A 73 1.23 13.48 -13.70
N PHE A 74 1.84 14.59 -14.10
CA PHE A 74 2.85 15.29 -13.32
C PHE A 74 2.51 16.75 -13.13
N ASN A 75 2.83 17.27 -11.95
CA ASN A 75 2.73 18.69 -11.66
C ASN A 75 4.09 19.19 -11.14
N VAL A 76 4.72 20.09 -11.90
CA VAL A 76 6.04 20.66 -11.56
C VAL A 76 5.84 21.82 -10.59
N ASN A 77 5.81 21.51 -9.29
CA ASN A 77 5.55 22.51 -8.24
C ASN A 77 6.83 23.18 -7.71
N TYR A 78 7.97 22.49 -7.79
CA TYR A 78 9.21 22.90 -7.12
C TYR A 78 10.41 22.85 -8.06
N TYR A 79 11.27 23.85 -7.93
CA TYR A 79 12.58 23.89 -8.58
C TYR A 79 13.65 23.89 -7.50
N ALA A 80 14.48 22.86 -7.49
CA ALA A 80 15.59 22.71 -6.56
C ALA A 80 16.87 23.30 -7.17
N PHE A 81 17.73 23.84 -6.31
CA PHE A 81 19.06 24.37 -6.68
C PHE A 81 20.15 23.30 -6.63
N ASP A 82 20.00 22.31 -5.76
CA ASP A 82 20.95 21.21 -5.57
C ASP A 82 20.23 19.88 -5.25
N TYR A 83 21.03 18.83 -5.09
CA TYR A 83 20.54 17.50 -4.79
C TYR A 83 20.01 17.34 -3.35
N ASP A 84 20.46 18.18 -2.41
CA ASP A 84 20.05 18.12 -1.01
C ASP A 84 18.64 18.70 -0.83
N GLU A 85 18.28 19.73 -1.60
CA GLU A 85 16.92 20.26 -1.67
C GLU A 85 15.95 19.25 -2.29
N ILE A 86 16.36 18.49 -3.31
CA ILE A 86 15.55 17.39 -3.84
C ILE A 86 15.25 16.37 -2.73
N THR A 87 16.28 15.99 -1.98
CA THR A 87 16.15 15.06 -0.87
C THR A 87 15.16 15.59 0.17
N SER A 88 15.31 16.86 0.54
CA SER A 88 14.46 17.52 1.53
C SER A 88 13.00 17.59 1.09
N CYS A 89 12.72 17.90 -0.18
CA CYS A 89 11.37 17.95 -0.74
C CYS A 89 10.69 16.57 -0.81
N ILE A 90 11.47 15.52 -1.07
CA ILE A 90 10.95 14.14 -1.06
C ILE A 90 10.69 13.68 0.38
N GLU A 91 11.60 13.98 1.31
CA GLU A 91 11.47 13.62 2.73
C GLU A 91 10.33 14.36 3.45
N SER A 92 10.09 15.62 3.10
CA SER A 92 8.95 16.39 3.64
C SER A 92 7.60 15.95 3.07
N GLY A 93 7.61 15.20 1.96
CA GLY A 93 6.41 14.80 1.22
C GLY A 93 5.83 15.89 0.32
N ASP A 94 6.56 17.00 0.12
CA ASP A 94 6.16 18.09 -0.79
C ASP A 94 6.18 17.64 -2.26
N ALA A 95 7.09 16.72 -2.61
CA ALA A 95 7.17 16.09 -3.92
C ALA A 95 7.29 14.56 -3.79
N LYS A 96 6.63 13.81 -4.69
CA LYS A 96 6.64 12.33 -4.74
C LYS A 96 7.62 11.76 -5.77
N GLY A 97 8.21 12.62 -6.59
CA GLY A 97 9.25 12.28 -7.54
C GLY A 97 10.15 13.48 -7.84
N ALA A 98 11.28 13.22 -8.49
CA ALA A 98 12.17 14.28 -8.90
C ALA A 98 12.77 14.04 -10.28
N LEU A 99 12.94 15.11 -11.04
CA LEU A 99 13.60 15.09 -12.34
C LEU A 99 14.94 15.82 -12.22
N VAL A 100 16.03 15.15 -12.56
CA VAL A 100 17.39 15.71 -12.54
C VAL A 100 17.91 15.75 -13.97
N ILE A 101 18.13 16.97 -14.47
CA ILE A 101 18.66 17.23 -15.80
C ILE A 101 20.14 17.62 -15.65
N PRO A 102 21.08 16.81 -16.15
CA PRO A 102 22.50 17.08 -16.00
C PRO A 102 22.96 18.26 -16.88
N PRO A 103 24.06 18.94 -16.52
CA PRO A 103 24.54 20.11 -17.26
C PRO A 103 24.93 19.80 -18.72
N GLU A 104 25.28 18.56 -19.02
CA GLU A 104 25.64 18.09 -20.37
C GLU A 104 24.43 17.84 -21.28
N TYR A 105 23.19 17.87 -20.76
CA TYR A 105 21.99 17.50 -21.50
C TYR A 105 21.87 18.20 -22.86
N SER A 106 21.87 19.53 -22.88
CA SER A 106 21.77 20.31 -24.13
C SER A 106 22.96 20.06 -25.07
N ARG A 107 24.16 19.86 -24.52
CA ARG A 107 25.36 19.56 -25.32
C ARG A 107 25.21 18.22 -26.04
N ASN A 108 24.72 17.20 -25.37
CA ASN A 108 24.56 15.85 -25.93
C ASN A 108 23.47 15.83 -27.00
N ILE A 109 22.32 16.48 -26.73
CA ILE A 109 21.24 16.63 -27.71
C ILE A 109 21.75 17.31 -29.00
N ASN A 110 22.49 18.41 -28.86
CA ASN A 110 23.02 19.15 -30.01
C ASN A 110 24.11 18.37 -30.78
N ARG A 111 24.75 17.38 -30.16
CA ARG A 111 25.77 16.51 -30.79
C ARG A 111 25.21 15.25 -31.42
N GLY A 112 23.91 14.99 -31.26
CA GLY A 112 23.34 13.73 -31.68
C GLY A 112 23.68 12.56 -30.73
N GLU A 113 24.17 12.84 -29.53
CA GLU A 113 24.63 11.85 -28.55
C GLU A 113 23.52 11.56 -27.51
N PRO A 114 23.48 10.35 -26.90
CA PRO A 114 22.53 10.05 -25.83
C PRO A 114 22.63 11.04 -24.65
N ALA A 115 21.51 11.67 -24.31
CA ALA A 115 21.39 12.58 -23.18
C ALA A 115 20.69 11.86 -22.01
N PRO A 116 21.42 11.39 -20.99
CA PRO A 116 20.79 10.75 -19.84
C PRO A 116 20.07 11.80 -18.98
N VAL A 117 18.88 11.48 -18.50
CA VAL A 117 18.12 12.27 -17.54
C VAL A 117 17.72 11.34 -16.40
N GLN A 118 17.87 11.78 -15.16
CA GLN A 118 17.54 10.95 -14.02
C GLN A 118 16.13 11.28 -13.51
N PHE A 119 15.34 10.24 -13.26
CA PHE A 119 14.04 10.37 -12.61
C PHE A 119 14.06 9.57 -11.31
N LEU A 120 13.86 10.28 -10.21
CA LEU A 120 13.77 9.72 -8.87
C LEU A 120 12.30 9.55 -8.51
N THR A 121 11.98 8.45 -7.84
CA THR A 121 10.63 8.21 -7.36
C THR A 121 10.65 7.64 -5.95
N ASP A 122 9.70 8.07 -5.12
CA ASP A 122 9.48 7.49 -3.81
C ASP A 122 8.81 6.11 -3.95
N GLY A 123 9.55 5.06 -3.57
CA GLY A 123 9.05 3.69 -3.55
C GLY A 123 8.18 3.34 -2.34
N SER A 124 7.97 4.28 -1.41
CA SER A 124 7.08 4.09 -0.26
C SER A 124 5.66 3.77 -0.69
N GLU A 125 5.20 4.31 -1.82
CA GLU A 125 3.96 3.93 -2.51
C GLU A 125 4.29 3.21 -3.84
N PRO A 126 4.48 1.87 -3.85
CA PRO A 126 5.01 1.17 -5.03
C PRO A 126 4.19 1.35 -6.30
N GLY A 127 2.86 1.40 -6.15
CA GLY A 127 1.96 1.61 -7.29
C GLY A 127 2.15 2.98 -7.95
N ALA A 128 2.23 4.05 -7.13
CA ALA A 128 2.53 5.39 -7.62
C ALA A 128 3.92 5.47 -8.24
N GLY A 129 4.93 4.84 -7.62
CA GLY A 129 6.29 4.85 -8.14
C GLY A 129 6.44 4.11 -9.48
N ILE A 130 5.83 2.94 -9.64
CA ILE A 130 5.84 2.17 -10.91
C ILE A 130 5.23 3.01 -12.03
N GLN A 131 4.05 3.59 -11.78
CA GLN A 131 3.33 4.35 -12.81
C GLN A 131 4.03 5.67 -13.13
N SER A 132 4.57 6.36 -12.12
CA SER A 132 5.40 7.56 -12.33
C SER A 132 6.60 7.24 -13.22
N LEU A 133 7.31 6.14 -12.96
CA LEU A 133 8.45 5.73 -13.76
C LEU A 133 8.05 5.34 -15.20
N ALA A 134 6.92 4.65 -15.38
CA ALA A 134 6.40 4.30 -16.70
C ALA A 134 6.01 5.55 -17.51
N ASN A 135 5.30 6.50 -16.89
CA ASN A 135 4.89 7.76 -17.52
C ASN A 135 6.10 8.65 -17.82
N ALA A 136 7.06 8.75 -16.90
CA ALA A 136 8.29 9.51 -17.13
C ALA A 136 9.09 8.94 -18.32
N ASN A 137 9.20 7.61 -18.44
CA ASN A 137 9.80 6.95 -19.60
C ASN A 137 9.05 7.27 -20.90
N LEU A 138 7.72 7.26 -20.87
CA LEU A 138 6.90 7.56 -22.03
C LEU A 138 7.10 9.01 -22.50
N ILE A 139 7.12 9.97 -21.58
CA ILE A 139 7.36 11.39 -21.88
C ILE A 139 8.75 11.59 -22.49
N VAL A 140 9.77 11.00 -21.87
CA VAL A 140 11.15 11.06 -22.36
C VAL A 140 11.29 10.41 -23.74
N SER A 141 10.66 9.26 -23.96
CA SER A 141 10.70 8.54 -25.25
C SER A 141 10.00 9.35 -26.34
N ASN A 142 8.85 9.95 -26.04
CA ASN A 142 8.12 10.81 -26.98
C ASN A 142 8.93 12.05 -27.35
N LYS A 143 9.58 12.70 -26.36
CA LYS A 143 10.46 13.85 -26.62
C LYS A 143 11.65 13.45 -27.48
N GLY A 144 12.22 12.26 -27.22
CA GLY A 144 13.28 11.71 -28.06
C GLY A 144 12.84 11.48 -29.52
N ALA A 145 11.67 10.88 -29.73
CA ALA A 145 11.10 10.67 -31.05
C ALA A 145 10.82 12.00 -31.77
N GLU A 146 10.37 13.04 -31.05
CA GLU A 146 10.18 14.39 -31.60
C GLU A 146 11.50 14.96 -32.15
N LEU A 147 12.58 14.86 -31.37
CA LEU A 147 13.90 15.36 -31.76
C LEU A 147 14.50 14.60 -32.96
N MET A 148 14.25 13.28 -33.05
CA MET A 148 14.59 12.48 -34.23
C MET A 148 13.81 12.95 -35.48
N SER A 149 12.50 13.20 -35.34
CA SER A 149 11.65 13.63 -36.45
C SER A 149 12.03 15.01 -37.02
N LYS A 150 12.64 15.87 -36.19
CA LYS A 150 13.17 17.19 -36.56
C LYS A 150 14.53 17.11 -37.27
N GLY A 151 15.08 15.91 -37.50
CA GLY A 151 16.36 15.71 -38.19
C GLY A 151 17.58 16.08 -37.35
N GLN A 152 17.44 16.20 -36.03
CA GLN A 152 18.51 16.60 -35.12
C GLN A 152 19.35 15.41 -34.62
N LEU A 153 18.87 14.16 -34.77
CA LEU A 153 19.52 12.93 -34.29
C LEU A 153 19.40 11.78 -35.30
N SER A 154 20.42 10.91 -35.35
CA SER A 154 20.42 9.67 -36.16
C SER A 154 19.48 8.59 -35.57
N GLU A 155 18.80 7.82 -36.42
CA GLU A 155 17.79 6.79 -36.06
C GLU A 155 18.30 5.61 -35.19
N THR A 156 19.60 5.55 -34.86
CA THR A 156 20.22 4.32 -34.36
C THR A 156 20.28 4.20 -32.83
N GLU A 157 20.10 5.29 -32.07
CA GLU A 157 20.14 5.28 -30.59
C GLU A 157 19.02 6.12 -29.96
N LEU A 158 18.43 5.66 -28.85
CA LEU A 158 17.46 6.43 -28.07
C LEU A 158 18.13 7.73 -27.58
N PRO A 159 17.63 8.91 -28.01
CA PRO A 159 18.38 10.16 -27.88
C PRO A 159 18.31 10.72 -26.46
N ILE A 160 17.31 10.30 -25.69
CA ILE A 160 17.18 10.59 -24.27
C ILE A 160 16.98 9.28 -23.54
N SER A 161 17.78 9.02 -22.50
CA SER A 161 17.66 7.82 -21.67
C SER A 161 17.26 8.21 -20.25
N LEU A 162 16.15 7.65 -19.76
CA LEU A 162 15.74 7.82 -18.38
C LEU A 162 16.55 6.88 -17.48
N GLN A 163 17.26 7.42 -16.49
CA GLN A 163 17.93 6.64 -15.46
C GLN A 163 17.07 6.64 -14.19
N PRO A 164 16.26 5.58 -13.95
CA PRO A 164 15.41 5.55 -12.78
C PRO A 164 16.22 5.33 -11.50
N ARG A 165 15.87 6.06 -10.43
CA ARG A 165 16.37 5.80 -9.07
C ARG A 165 15.20 5.72 -8.09
N ILE A 166 15.02 4.55 -7.49
CA ILE A 166 13.90 4.28 -6.58
C ILE A 166 14.39 4.37 -5.14
N TRP A 167 13.76 5.22 -4.33
CA TRP A 167 14.08 5.35 -2.90
C TRP A 167 13.11 4.51 -2.04
N TYR A 168 13.53 4.12 -0.84
CA TYR A 168 12.76 3.36 0.18
C TYR A 168 12.34 1.91 -0.16
N ASN A 169 11.82 1.63 -1.36
CA ASN A 169 11.45 0.28 -1.81
C ASN A 169 12.02 -0.03 -3.20
N PRO A 170 13.34 -0.34 -3.29
CA PRO A 170 13.99 -0.60 -4.58
C PRO A 170 13.38 -1.75 -5.38
N ALA A 171 12.71 -2.69 -4.70
CA ALA A 171 12.05 -3.83 -5.32
C ALA A 171 10.59 -3.54 -5.72
N MET A 172 10.05 -2.35 -5.39
CA MET A 172 8.66 -1.94 -5.61
C MET A 172 7.64 -3.03 -5.26
N GLN A 173 7.89 -3.76 -4.16
CA GLN A 173 7.00 -4.83 -3.73
C GLN A 173 5.77 -4.25 -3.05
N SER A 174 4.63 -4.27 -3.76
CA SER A 174 3.32 -3.86 -3.24
C SER A 174 2.89 -4.64 -2.00
N SER A 175 3.39 -5.87 -1.84
CA SER A 175 3.12 -6.72 -0.68
C SER A 175 3.59 -6.10 0.64
N VAL A 176 4.68 -5.33 0.63
CA VAL A 176 5.24 -4.72 1.85
C VAL A 176 4.41 -3.52 2.32
N PHE A 177 3.76 -2.81 1.40
CA PHE A 177 2.99 -1.60 1.70
C PHE A 177 1.53 -1.89 2.06
N TYR A 178 0.82 -2.68 1.25
CA TYR A 178 -0.64 -2.85 1.39
C TYR A 178 -1.04 -3.90 2.44
N LEU A 179 -0.23 -4.95 2.62
CA LEU A 179 -0.60 -6.04 3.53
C LEU A 179 -0.82 -5.58 4.98
N PRO A 180 0.04 -4.76 5.61
CA PRO A 180 -0.21 -4.26 6.95
C PRO A 180 -1.58 -3.58 7.09
N GLY A 181 -1.93 -2.71 6.14
CA GLY A 181 -3.22 -2.03 6.11
C GLY A 181 -4.39 -3.02 5.96
N PHE A 182 -4.25 -4.03 5.10
CA PHE A 182 -5.25 -5.06 4.95
C PHE A 182 -5.41 -5.91 6.20
N VAL A 183 -4.33 -6.30 6.90
CA VAL A 183 -4.45 -7.01 8.18
C VAL A 183 -5.31 -6.21 9.16
N GLY A 184 -5.08 -4.90 9.29
CA GLY A 184 -5.88 -4.03 10.15
C GLY A 184 -7.36 -3.99 9.77
N ILE A 185 -7.68 -3.78 8.48
CA ILE A 185 -9.06 -3.72 7.98
C ILE A 185 -9.77 -5.07 8.15
N LEU A 186 -9.06 -6.18 7.91
CA LEU A 186 -9.59 -7.53 8.11
C LEU A 186 -9.94 -7.76 9.57
N LEU A 187 -9.02 -7.46 10.50
CA LEU A 187 -9.24 -7.58 11.94
C LEU A 187 -10.42 -6.72 12.40
N GLN A 188 -10.53 -5.48 11.90
CA GLN A 188 -11.67 -4.60 12.17
C GLN A 188 -12.99 -5.26 11.73
N ASN A 189 -13.08 -5.70 10.48
CA ASN A 189 -14.30 -6.31 9.94
C ASN A 189 -14.68 -7.57 10.70
N ILE A 190 -13.71 -8.43 11.04
CA ILE A 190 -13.95 -9.63 11.84
C ILE A 190 -14.50 -9.27 13.22
N THR A 191 -13.90 -8.28 13.89
CA THR A 191 -14.33 -7.85 15.22
C THR A 191 -15.78 -7.33 15.19
N ILE A 192 -16.12 -6.56 14.15
CA ILE A 192 -17.49 -6.08 13.92
C ILE A 192 -18.45 -7.25 13.70
N ILE A 193 -18.11 -8.20 12.83
CA ILE A 193 -18.95 -9.35 12.51
C ILE A 193 -19.16 -10.24 13.74
N LEU A 194 -18.09 -10.60 14.46
CA LEU A 194 -18.15 -11.43 15.65
C LEU A 194 -19.01 -10.79 16.74
N THR A 195 -18.82 -9.49 16.99
CA THR A 195 -19.60 -8.75 18.00
C THR A 195 -21.06 -8.65 17.59
N SER A 196 -21.34 -8.40 16.30
CA SER A 196 -22.70 -8.33 15.77
C SER A 196 -23.41 -9.67 15.91
N ILE A 197 -22.77 -10.78 15.53
CA ILE A 197 -23.32 -12.13 15.70
C ILE A 197 -23.58 -12.44 17.18
N ALA A 198 -22.66 -12.07 18.07
CA ALA A 198 -22.81 -12.28 19.51
C ALA A 198 -24.04 -11.59 20.09
N ILE A 199 -24.35 -10.38 19.62
CA ILE A 199 -25.52 -9.59 20.06
C ILE A 199 -26.80 -10.08 19.38
N VAL A 200 -26.78 -10.26 18.06
CA VAL A 200 -27.96 -10.66 17.27
C VAL A 200 -28.47 -12.03 17.69
N ARG A 201 -27.57 -13.02 17.86
CA ARG A 201 -27.97 -14.36 18.34
C ARG A 201 -28.65 -14.31 19.70
N GLU A 202 -28.22 -13.39 20.56
CA GLU A 202 -28.81 -13.27 21.90
C GLU A 202 -30.22 -12.69 21.85
N ARG A 203 -30.44 -11.72 20.96
CA ARG A 203 -31.78 -11.20 20.69
C ARG A 203 -32.69 -12.24 20.05
N GLU A 204 -32.21 -12.94 19.02
CA GLU A 204 -33.02 -13.92 18.28
C GLU A 204 -33.42 -15.14 19.12
N ARG A 205 -32.53 -15.60 20.01
CA ARG A 205 -32.81 -16.75 20.88
C ARG A 205 -33.65 -16.40 22.11
N GLY A 206 -33.97 -15.12 22.34
CA GLY A 206 -34.71 -14.66 23.51
C GLY A 206 -34.00 -14.91 24.84
N THR A 207 -32.72 -15.29 24.82
CA THR A 207 -31.96 -15.65 26.03
C THR A 207 -31.60 -14.42 26.87
N MET A 208 -31.80 -13.21 26.32
CA MET A 208 -31.70 -11.94 27.06
C MET A 208 -32.55 -11.93 28.34
N GLU A 209 -33.73 -12.56 28.31
CA GLU A 209 -34.62 -12.64 29.47
C GLU A 209 -34.18 -13.73 30.45
N GLN A 210 -33.72 -14.89 29.95
CA GLN A 210 -33.17 -15.98 30.77
C GLN A 210 -31.87 -15.59 31.50
N LEU A 211 -31.07 -14.69 30.92
CA LEU A 211 -29.89 -14.12 31.58
C LEU A 211 -30.24 -13.35 32.86
N ASN A 212 -31.42 -12.72 32.91
CA ASN A 212 -31.84 -11.85 34.00
C ASN A 212 -32.33 -12.63 35.24
N ILE A 213 -32.72 -13.90 35.07
CA ILE A 213 -33.14 -14.84 36.13
C ILE A 213 -32.05 -15.86 36.51
N SER A 214 -30.89 -15.83 35.86
CA SER A 214 -29.79 -16.74 36.18
C SER A 214 -29.07 -16.32 37.48
N PRO A 215 -28.56 -17.27 38.28
CA PRO A 215 -27.83 -16.97 39.53
C PRO A 215 -26.40 -16.44 39.30
N LEU A 216 -26.08 -15.96 38.09
CA LEU A 216 -24.77 -15.41 37.70
C LEU A 216 -24.80 -13.88 37.77
N ARG A 217 -23.69 -13.27 38.20
CA ARG A 217 -23.54 -11.80 38.17
C ARG A 217 -23.45 -11.31 36.72
N ARG A 218 -24.04 -10.15 36.42
CA ARG A 218 -24.05 -9.54 35.07
C ARG A 218 -22.65 -9.44 34.44
N GLY A 219 -21.64 -9.05 35.21
CA GLY A 219 -20.25 -8.95 34.73
C GLY A 219 -19.61 -10.31 34.40
N GLU A 220 -19.87 -11.36 35.20
CA GLU A 220 -19.35 -12.71 34.96
C GLU A 220 -19.92 -13.30 33.66
N LEU A 221 -21.20 -13.04 33.38
CA LEU A 221 -21.86 -13.43 32.15
C LEU A 221 -21.26 -12.73 30.92
N ILE A 222 -21.04 -11.42 31.00
CA ILE A 222 -20.43 -10.65 29.90
C ILE A 222 -19.01 -11.17 29.62
N VAL A 223 -18.18 -11.32 30.65
CA VAL A 223 -16.79 -11.78 30.50
C VAL A 223 -16.73 -13.21 29.95
N SER A 224 -17.50 -14.13 30.54
CA SER A 224 -17.52 -15.53 30.08
C SER A 224 -18.01 -15.68 28.64
N LYS A 225 -18.84 -14.74 28.17
CA LYS A 225 -19.30 -14.71 26.78
C LYS A 225 -18.31 -14.06 25.83
N LEU A 226 -17.59 -13.02 26.25
CA LEU A 226 -16.60 -12.35 25.41
C LEU A 226 -15.33 -13.18 25.19
N ILE A 227 -14.88 -13.94 26.19
CA ILE A 227 -13.65 -14.75 26.12
C ILE A 227 -13.59 -15.64 24.86
N PRO A 228 -14.62 -16.44 24.52
CA PRO A 228 -14.63 -17.23 23.29
C PRO A 228 -14.41 -16.39 22.01
N TYR A 229 -15.04 -15.22 21.89
CA TYR A 229 -14.88 -14.35 20.72
C TYR A 229 -13.49 -13.74 20.65
N VAL A 230 -12.90 -13.37 21.81
CA VAL A 230 -11.52 -12.88 21.89
C VAL A 230 -10.54 -13.97 21.44
N ILE A 231 -10.70 -15.21 21.90
CA ILE A 231 -9.86 -16.34 21.48
C ILE A 231 -9.95 -16.56 19.96
N ILE A 232 -11.15 -16.50 19.39
CA ILE A 232 -11.36 -16.61 17.94
C ILE A 232 -10.68 -15.45 17.22
N GLY A 233 -10.80 -14.22 17.71
CA GLY A 233 -10.15 -13.04 17.17
C GLY A 233 -8.63 -13.17 17.12
N TYR A 234 -8.00 -13.60 18.21
CA TYR A 234 -6.55 -13.87 18.24
C TYR A 234 -6.13 -15.01 17.32
N THR A 235 -6.92 -16.09 17.27
CA THR A 235 -6.65 -17.21 16.34
C THR A 235 -6.70 -16.74 14.89
N GLN A 236 -7.67 -15.88 14.57
CA GLN A 236 -7.82 -15.30 13.25
C GLN A 236 -6.69 -14.32 12.90
N LEU A 237 -6.23 -13.52 13.87
CA LEU A 237 -5.07 -12.65 13.71
C LEU A 237 -3.83 -13.45 13.34
N LEU A 238 -3.54 -14.52 14.09
CA LEU A 238 -2.44 -15.42 13.79
C LEU A 238 -2.57 -16.05 12.41
N LEU A 239 -3.79 -16.43 12.00
CA LEU A 239 -4.03 -17.02 10.69
C LEU A 239 -3.78 -16.02 9.56
N VAL A 240 -4.34 -14.81 9.64
CA VAL A 240 -4.17 -13.76 8.63
C VAL A 240 -2.69 -13.39 8.48
N VAL A 241 -1.98 -13.26 9.59
CA VAL A 241 -0.54 -12.98 9.62
C VAL A 241 0.25 -14.15 9.02
N ALA A 242 -0.08 -15.39 9.38
CA ALA A 242 0.57 -16.56 8.79
C ALA A 242 0.34 -16.63 7.27
N THR A 243 -0.88 -16.33 6.80
CA THR A 243 -1.18 -16.23 5.37
C THR A 243 -0.36 -15.11 4.71
N ALA A 244 -0.23 -13.94 5.35
CA ALA A 244 0.61 -12.84 4.86
C ALA A 244 2.07 -13.27 4.62
N ILE A 245 2.63 -14.05 5.54
CA ILE A 245 4.01 -14.52 5.47
C ILE A 245 4.16 -15.62 4.43
N VAL A 246 3.30 -16.66 4.48
CA VAL A 246 3.46 -17.86 3.66
C VAL A 246 3.05 -17.64 2.21
N VAL A 247 1.94 -16.93 1.96
CA VAL A 247 1.39 -16.76 0.62
C VAL A 247 2.05 -15.58 -0.10
N PHE A 248 2.34 -14.50 0.62
CA PHE A 248 2.84 -13.25 0.02
C PHE A 248 4.30 -12.94 0.35
N GLY A 249 4.98 -13.80 1.11
CA GLY A 249 6.41 -13.67 1.40
C GLY A 249 6.75 -12.43 2.24
N MET A 250 5.80 -11.91 3.02
CA MET A 250 5.99 -10.65 3.76
C MET A 250 7.13 -10.77 4.78
N PRO A 251 8.18 -9.92 4.69
CA PRO A 251 9.29 -9.96 5.63
C PRO A 251 8.86 -9.41 6.99
N MET A 252 8.62 -10.30 7.94
CA MET A 252 8.36 -9.95 9.34
C MET A 252 9.65 -9.49 10.03
N ARG A 253 9.79 -8.17 10.22
CA ARG A 253 10.87 -7.57 11.01
C ARG A 253 10.37 -7.26 12.44
N GLY A 254 10.00 -8.30 13.19
CA GLY A 254 9.45 -8.18 14.55
C GLY A 254 9.46 -9.51 15.32
N ASN A 255 9.14 -9.48 16.61
CA ASN A 255 9.08 -10.68 17.46
C ASN A 255 7.69 -11.30 17.44
N PHE A 256 7.61 -12.59 17.06
CA PHE A 256 6.38 -13.40 16.99
C PHE A 256 5.59 -13.45 18.31
N LEU A 257 6.27 -13.29 19.45
CA LEU A 257 5.68 -13.36 20.79
C LEU A 257 5.04 -12.04 21.28
N LEU A 258 5.34 -10.92 20.61
CA LEU A 258 4.81 -9.59 20.96
C LEU A 258 3.63 -9.17 20.07
N LEU A 259 3.21 -10.04 19.15
CA LEU A 259 2.03 -9.88 18.30
C LEU A 259 0.74 -10.26 19.07
#